data_AF-A0A2S8PQG9-F1
#
_entry.id   AF-A0A2S8PQG9-F1
#
_cell.length_a   1.000
_cell.length_b   1.000
_cell.length_c   1.000
_cell.angle_alpha   90.00
_cell.angle_beta   90.00
_cell.angle_gamma   90.00
#
_symmetry.space_group_name_H-M   'P 1'
#
loop_
_entity.id
_entity.type
_entity.pdbx_description
1 polymer ?
#
loop_
_entity_poly.entity_id
_entity_poly.type
_entity_poly.pdbx_seq_one_letter_code
_entity_poly.pdbx_strand_id
1 'polypeptide(L)' 'VHRAYYRGDREVMKPAVRPLLREIRQLPDYGNYAGSIEPLLAHIERGTTWNESRDIRPLWNIPVEP' A
#
# COMPACT_ATOMS: atom_id res chain seq x y z
N VAL A 1 -8.52 -15.25 2.65
CA VAL A 1 -7.61 -14.11 2.40
C VAL A 1 -7.07 -14.10 0.96
N HIS A 2 -6.34 -15.12 0.50
CA HIS A 2 -5.78 -15.15 -0.86
C HIS A 2 -6.80 -14.86 -1.97
N ARG A 3 -7.95 -15.55 -1.99
CA ARG A 3 -9.03 -15.28 -2.96
C ARG A 3 -9.64 -13.88 -2.84
N ALA A 4 -9.73 -13.34 -1.61
CA ALA A 4 -10.26 -12.01 -1.37
C ALA A 4 -9.32 -10.92 -1.91
N TYR A 5 -8.01 -11.14 -1.80
CA TYR A 5 -6.98 -10.27 -2.38
C TYR A 5 -7.18 -10.10 -3.90
N TYR A 6 -7.24 -11.20 -4.65
CA TYR A 6 -7.42 -11.13 -6.11
C TYR A 6 -8.79 -10.64 -6.57
N ARG A 7 -9.82 -10.74 -5.71
CA ARG A 7 -11.16 -10.19 -5.98
C ARG A 7 -11.30 -8.72 -5.57
N GLY A 8 -10.29 -8.13 -4.93
CA GLY A 8 -10.37 -6.77 -4.39
C GLY A 8 -11.37 -6.64 -3.24
N ASP A 9 -11.69 -7.73 -2.54
CA ASP A 9 -12.66 -7.74 -1.44
C ASP A 9 -12.05 -7.13 -0.17
N ARG A 10 -12.19 -5.80 -0.06
CA ARG A 10 -11.57 -5.01 1.01
C ARG A 10 -12.14 -5.30 2.38
N GLU A 11 -13.43 -5.61 2.50
CA GLU A 11 -14.05 -5.89 3.80
C GLU A 11 -13.48 -7.17 4.41
N VAL A 12 -13.22 -8.19 3.58
CA VAL A 12 -12.55 -9.41 4.02
C VAL A 12 -11.05 -9.19 4.31
N MET A 13 -10.40 -8.24 3.62
CA MET A 13 -8.98 -7.96 3.81
C MET A 13 -8.67 -7.08 5.03
N LYS A 14 -9.51 -6.09 5.36
CA LYS A 14 -9.32 -5.15 6.48
C LYS A 14 -8.89 -5.80 7.81
N PRO A 15 -9.58 -6.83 8.33
CA PRO A 15 -9.20 -7.44 9.61
C PRO A 15 -7.87 -8.20 9.53
N ALA A 16 -7.52 -8.73 8.36
CA ALA A 16 -6.25 -9.44 8.15
C ALA A 16 -5.06 -8.49 7.99
N VAL A 17 -5.27 -7.28 7.44
CA VAL A 17 -4.20 -6.32 7.16
C VAL A 17 -3.68 -5.63 8.42
N ARG A 18 -4.55 -5.22 9.35
CA ARG A 18 -4.14 -4.51 10.57
C ARG A 18 -3.04 -5.21 11.39
N PRO A 19 -3.12 -6.51 11.72
CA PRO A 19 -2.06 -7.18 12.46
C PRO A 19 -0.74 -7.23 11.65
N LEU A 20 -0.81 -7.42 10.33
CA LEU A 20 0.38 -7.44 9.46
C LEU A 20 1.10 -6.09 9.46
N LEU A 21 0.37 -4.97 9.41
CA LEU A 21 0.99 -3.64 9.47
C LEU A 21 1.71 -3.39 10.80
N ARG A 22 1.17 -3.91 11.90
CA ARG A 22 1.82 -3.85 13.21
C ARG A 22 3.10 -4.70 13.24
N GLU A 23 3.08 -5.89 12.65
CA GLU A 23 4.25 -6.77 12.56
C GLU A 23 5.37 -6.14 11.73
N ILE A 24 5.03 -5.49 10.61
CA ILE A 24 6.00 -4.75 9.79
C ILE A 24 6.72 -3.67 10.61
N ARG A 25 5.98 -2.89 11.41
CA ARG A 25 6.53 -1.84 12.27
C ARG A 25 7.45 -2.36 13.38
N GLN A 26 7.39 -3.66 13.70
CA GLN A 26 8.22 -4.31 14.72
C GLN A 26 9.51 -4.92 14.15
N LEU A 27 9.71 -4.88 12.82
CA LEU A 27 10.94 -5.40 12.23
C LEU A 27 12.16 -4.59 12.70
N PRO A 28 13.31 -5.23 12.98
CA PRO A 28 14.49 -4.55 13.53
C PRO A 28 14.95 -3.34 12.72
N ASP A 29 14.89 -3.45 11.39
CA ASP A 29 15.34 -2.40 10.47
C ASP A 29 14.22 -1.44 10.05
N TYR A 30 12.99 -1.57 10.60
CA TYR A 30 11.87 -0.72 10.20
C TYR A 30 12.20 0.77 10.31
N GLY A 31 12.89 1.16 11.39
CA GLY A 31 13.30 2.55 11.61
C GLY A 31 14.15 3.14 10.48
N ASN A 32 14.98 2.32 9.83
CA ASN A 32 15.84 2.75 8.72
C ASN A 32 15.03 3.10 7.46
N TYR A 33 13.85 2.50 7.31
CA TYR A 33 13.00 2.64 6.13
C TYR A 33 11.66 3.33 6.41
N ALA A 34 11.39 3.70 7.67
CA ALA A 34 10.11 4.26 8.10
C ALA A 34 9.70 5.49 7.29
N GLY A 35 10.67 6.34 6.89
CA GLY A 35 10.40 7.52 6.06
C GLY A 35 9.75 7.20 4.70
N SER A 36 10.05 6.03 4.13
CA SER A 36 9.46 5.57 2.87
C SER A 36 8.25 4.65 3.09
N ILE A 37 8.24 3.87 4.18
CA ILE A 37 7.22 2.85 4.44
C ILE A 37 5.97 3.43 5.12
N GLU A 38 6.13 4.28 6.14
CA GLU A 38 5.02 4.78 6.95
C GLU A 38 3.94 5.52 6.14
N PRO A 39 4.28 6.35 5.13
CA PRO A 39 3.26 6.99 4.28
C PRO A 39 2.35 5.99 3.55
N LEU A 40 2.91 4.86 3.10
CA LEU A 40 2.17 3.79 2.45
C LEU A 40 1.26 3.08 3.46
N LEU A 41 1.78 2.71 4.63
CA LEU A 41 0.99 2.00 5.64
C LEU A 41 -0.18 2.86 6.12
N ALA A 42 0.05 4.15 6.34
CA ALA A 42 -1.01 5.08 6.74
C ALA A 42 -2.08 5.25 5.63
N HIS A 43 -1.70 5.16 4.35
CA HIS A 43 -2.66 5.13 3.23
C HIS A 43 -3.54 3.87 3.25
N ILE A 44 -2.92 2.71 3.51
CA ILE A 44 -3.63 1.42 3.63
C ILE A 44 -4.60 1.45 4.82
N GLU A 45 -4.17 1.96 5.98
CA GLU A 45 -4.99 2.05 7.20
C GLU A 45 -6.20 2.98 7.01
N ARG A 46 -6.03 4.07 6.27
CA ARG A 46 -7.12 4.99 5.90
C ARG A 46 -8.09 4.40 4.88
N GLY A 47 -7.77 3.25 4.29
CA GLY A 47 -8.58 2.63 3.23
C GLY A 47 -8.59 3.46 1.95
N THR A 48 -7.62 4.35 1.75
CA THR A 48 -7.55 5.24 0.61
C THR A 48 -7.50 4.43 -0.69
N THR A 49 -8.24 4.88 -1.70
CA THR A 49 -8.21 4.30 -3.04
C THR A 49 -7.22 5.05 -3.92
N TRP A 50 -6.54 4.29 -4.77
CA TRP A 50 -5.75 4.88 -5.83
C TRP A 50 -6.70 5.38 -6.93
N ASN A 51 -6.42 6.57 -7.48
CA ASN A 51 -7.10 7.04 -8.67
C ASN A 51 -6.50 6.35 -9.91
N GLU A 52 -7.15 5.30 -10.39
CA GLU A 52 -6.69 4.48 -11.52
C GLU A 52 -6.60 5.26 -12.84
N SER A 53 -7.28 6.40 -12.95
CA SER A 53 -7.18 7.28 -14.12
C SER A 53 -5.94 8.18 -14.11
N ARG A 54 -5.18 8.21 -13.01
CA ARG A 54 -3.96 9.02 -12.91
C ARG A 54 -2.79 8.34 -13.61
N ASP A 55 -2.19 9.03 -14.57
CA ASP A 55 -0.96 8.56 -15.21
C ASP A 55 0.22 8.62 -14.22
N ILE A 56 0.82 7.45 -13.96
CA ILE A 56 1.99 7.32 -13.08
C ILE A 56 3.31 7.27 -13.83
N ARG A 57 3.29 7.15 -15.16
CA ARG A 57 4.51 7.07 -15.98
C ARG A 57 5.47 8.24 -15.70
N PRO A 58 5.01 9.51 -15.56
CA PRO A 58 5.90 10.62 -15.20
C PRO A 58 6.58 10.42 -13.84
N LEU A 59 5.87 9.84 -12.86
CA LEU A 59 6.42 9.57 -11.53
C LEU A 59 7.50 8.48 -11.55
N TRP A 60 7.50 7.66 -12.60
CA TRP A 60 8.43 6.54 -12.79
C TRP A 60 9.53 6.88 -13.81
N ASN A 61 9.65 8.15 -14.21
CA ASN A 61 10.55 8.60 -15.27
C ASN A 61 10.38 7.84 -16.60
N ILE A 62 9.17 7.34 -16.87
CA ILE A 62 8.81 6.74 -18.16
C ILE A 62 8.37 7.88 -19.08
N PRO A 63 8.99 8.05 -20.27
CA PRO A 63 8.58 9.07 -21.23
C PRO A 63 7.12 8.91 -21.61
N VAL A 64 6.38 10.01 -21.60
CA VAL A 64 5.02 10.07 -22.14
C VAL A 64 5.15 10.64 -23.54
N GLU A 65 5.01 9.80 -24.56
CA GLU A 65 4.87 10.29 -25.93
C GLU A 65 3.53 11.02 -26.07
N PRO A 66 3.50 12.14 -26.84
CA PRO A 66 2.29 12.94 -27.05
C PRO A 66 1.19 12.21 -27.83
#